data_AF-A0AAU9V411-F1
#
_entry.id   AF-A0AAU9V411-F1
#
_cell.length_a   1.000
_cell.length_b   1.000
_cell.length_c   1.000
_cell.angle_alpha   90.00
_cell.angle_beta   90.00
_cell.angle_gamma   90.00
#
_symmetry.space_group_name_H-M   'P 1'
#
loop_
_entity.id
_entity.type
_entity.pdbx_description
1 polymer ?
#
loop_
_entity_poly.entity_id
_entity_poly.type
_entity_poly.pdbx_seq_one_letter_code
_entity_poly.pdbx_strand_id
1 'polypeptide(L)'
;MYFSMETKINEEVWNILTSTIQHMSSSEKECVLCMDELSLKLNLSYNTKEDKILGLHEVDGQQQPAAAEYAFTLMLRGICSKWKQPIGFSFITSSKIDDQLRAWLIRTVKHLLQLGFNIRAFISDLGSDFLALSKTLGICKESSFFEIDGHKMYYIFDVPHLMKCVRNNLINYNFEFDGKIAQWEDIIKMYEQDQKKDMRSAPRLTDAHIHPNSFQKQKVRLAVQVFSNSVVAALKNYESLGSLQLTNGTIDFIETMNNLFDLLNSNNIDSLKPHNKPYRGIPVQEELLDKAQHLFNNMRVINKNNGHDVTNMMNV
;
A
#
# COMPACT_ATOMS: atom_id res chain seq x y z
N MET A 1 25.54 25.82 -8.76
CA MET A 1 25.27 25.34 -7.39
C MET A 1 25.26 23.82 -7.47
N TYR A 2 26.23 23.15 -6.85
CA TYR A 2 26.27 21.68 -6.80
C TYR A 2 25.47 21.29 -5.56
N PHE A 3 24.28 20.73 -5.77
CA PHE A 3 23.41 20.30 -4.67
C PHE A 3 23.88 18.91 -4.22
N SER A 4 24.54 18.82 -3.08
CA SER A 4 24.82 17.52 -2.48
C SER A 4 23.58 17.02 -1.74
N MET A 5 23.07 15.88 -2.18
CA MET A 5 22.03 15.16 -1.46
C MET A 5 22.69 14.25 -0.43
N GLU A 6 22.53 14.59 0.83
CA GLU A 6 23.07 13.86 1.98
C GLU A 6 21.93 13.15 2.74
N THR A 7 22.28 12.15 3.55
CA THR A 7 21.28 11.45 4.39
C THR A 7 20.80 12.31 5.57
N LYS A 8 21.64 13.25 6.02
CA LYS A 8 21.18 14.35 6.85
C LYS A 8 20.36 15.26 5.97
N ILE A 9 19.12 15.54 6.37
CA ILE A 9 18.25 16.42 5.59
C ILE A 9 18.92 17.78 5.48
N ASN A 10 19.26 18.15 4.25
CA ASN A 10 20.06 19.31 3.94
C ASN A 10 19.32 20.61 4.35
N GLU A 11 20.03 21.56 4.94
CA GLU A 11 19.52 22.89 5.30
C GLU A 11 18.86 23.60 4.12
N GLU A 12 19.33 23.38 2.90
CA GLU A 12 18.70 23.92 1.69
C GLU A 12 17.29 23.35 1.46
N VAL A 13 17.06 22.05 1.75
CA VAL A 13 15.71 21.46 1.72
C VAL A 13 14.83 22.12 2.76
N TRP A 14 15.34 22.34 3.97
CA TRP A 14 14.60 23.06 5.01
C TRP A 14 14.30 24.50 4.63
N ASN A 15 15.24 25.21 4.01
CA ASN A 15 15.05 26.57 3.53
C ASN A 15 14.00 26.65 2.42
N ILE A 16 14.02 25.70 1.48
CA ILE A 16 13.00 25.60 0.42
C ILE A 16 11.64 25.34 1.04
N LEU A 17 11.52 24.38 1.96
CA LEU A 17 10.27 24.08 2.65
C LEU A 17 9.75 25.28 3.45
N THR A 18 10.63 25.97 4.16
CA THR A 18 10.32 27.18 4.96
C THR A 18 9.82 28.32 4.08
N SER A 19 10.48 28.57 2.94
CA SER A 19 10.03 29.59 1.99
C SER A 19 8.70 29.21 1.35
N THR A 20 8.55 27.95 0.94
CA THR A 20 7.34 27.46 0.28
C THR A 20 6.12 27.55 1.21
N ILE A 21 6.27 27.17 2.47
CA ILE A 21 5.14 27.13 3.42
C ILE A 21 4.61 28.52 3.80
N GLN A 22 5.43 29.56 3.71
CA GLN A 22 5.01 30.95 3.94
C GLN A 22 4.00 31.42 2.89
N HIS A 23 4.05 30.84 1.68
CA HIS A 23 3.16 31.18 0.58
C HIS A 23 1.99 30.20 0.42
N MET A 24 1.96 29.11 1.21
CA MET A 24 0.86 28.15 1.20
C MET A 24 -0.34 28.66 2.00
N SER A 25 -1.53 28.52 1.42
CA SER A 25 -2.79 28.62 2.14
C SER A 25 -2.93 27.48 3.16
N SER A 26 -3.87 27.62 4.12
CA SER A 26 -4.12 26.57 5.12
C SER A 26 -4.47 25.22 4.49
N SER A 27 -5.17 25.21 3.35
CA SER A 27 -5.53 23.97 2.65
C SER A 27 -4.33 23.33 1.95
N GLU A 28 -3.36 24.11 1.46
CA GLU A 28 -2.16 23.59 0.80
C GLU A 28 -1.16 22.98 1.78
N LYS A 29 -1.23 23.38 3.06
CA LYS A 29 -0.44 22.83 4.17
C LYS A 29 -0.93 21.45 4.62
N GLU A 30 -2.15 21.06 4.23
CA GLU A 30 -2.72 19.73 4.51
C GLU A 30 -1.99 18.68 3.66
N CYS A 31 -1.23 17.81 4.31
CA CYS A 31 -0.36 16.86 3.63
C CYS A 31 -0.31 15.49 4.31
N VAL A 32 0.25 14.52 3.59
CA VAL A 32 0.62 13.21 4.11
C VAL A 32 2.13 13.04 4.01
N LEU A 33 2.69 12.27 4.94
CA LEU A 33 4.07 11.82 4.89
C LEU A 33 4.10 10.37 4.40
N CYS A 34 4.78 10.13 3.29
CA CYS A 34 4.98 8.79 2.73
C CYS A 34 6.39 8.30 3.04
N MET A 35 6.52 7.04 3.42
CA MET A 35 7.79 6.35 3.59
C MET A 35 7.79 5.04 2.81
N ASP A 36 8.86 4.79 2.06
CA ASP A 36 9.02 3.55 1.29
C ASP A 36 10.46 3.05 1.36
N GLU A 37 10.61 1.74 1.16
CA GLU A 37 11.88 1.01 1.18
C GLU A 37 12.30 0.62 -0.25
N LEU A 38 13.59 0.77 -0.55
CA LEU A 38 14.18 0.40 -1.83
C LEU A 38 15.37 -0.53 -1.59
N SER A 39 15.37 -1.70 -2.22
CA SER A 39 16.56 -2.56 -2.25
C SER A 39 17.62 -1.96 -3.17
N LEU A 40 18.86 -1.95 -2.69
CA LEU A 40 20.03 -1.42 -3.37
C LEU A 40 20.96 -2.54 -3.80
N LYS A 41 21.68 -2.32 -4.90
CA LYS A 41 22.84 -3.15 -5.23
C LYS A 41 24.01 -2.70 -4.36
N LEU A 42 24.54 -3.63 -3.57
CA LEU A 42 25.77 -3.43 -2.81
C LEU A 42 26.89 -2.90 -3.71
N ASN A 43 27.33 -1.68 -3.41
CA ASN A 43 28.42 -1.02 -4.10
C ASN A 43 29.01 0.06 -3.21
N LEU A 44 30.33 0.09 -3.07
CA LEU A 44 31.04 1.13 -2.33
C LEU A 44 31.88 1.95 -3.31
N SER A 45 31.78 3.27 -3.21
CA SER A 45 32.62 4.18 -4.00
C SER A 45 33.12 5.31 -3.11
N TYR A 46 34.34 5.77 -3.37
CA TYR A 46 34.90 6.89 -2.64
C TYR A 46 34.65 8.19 -3.41
N ASN A 47 33.95 9.13 -2.78
CA ASN A 47 33.73 10.48 -3.28
C ASN A 47 34.88 11.39 -2.82
N THR A 48 35.80 11.70 -3.74
CA THR A 48 36.97 12.55 -3.45
C THR A 48 36.62 14.00 -3.11
N LYS A 49 35.45 14.50 -3.53
CA LYS A 49 35.03 15.88 -3.24
C LYS A 49 34.53 16.05 -1.81
N GLU A 50 33.84 15.03 -1.30
CA GLU A 50 33.23 15.03 0.03
C GLU A 50 34.10 14.30 1.06
N ASP A 51 35.23 13.73 0.63
CA ASP A 51 36.09 12.84 1.43
C ASP A 51 35.27 11.76 2.16
N LYS A 52 34.41 11.06 1.39
CA LYS A 52 33.37 10.19 1.95
C LYS A 52 33.23 8.90 1.16
N ILE A 53 32.98 7.79 1.85
CA ILE A 53 32.61 6.51 1.24
C ILE A 53 31.09 6.49 1.06
N LEU A 54 30.63 6.33 -0.18
CA LEU A 54 29.23 6.16 -0.56
C LEU A 54 28.85 4.68 -0.52
N GLY A 55 27.58 4.41 -0.20
CA GLY A 55 27.03 3.04 -0.14
C GLY A 55 27.19 2.36 1.22
N LEU A 56 27.64 3.09 2.24
CA LEU A 56 27.62 2.64 3.63
C LEU A 56 26.28 2.94 4.30
N HIS A 57 25.99 2.21 5.37
CA HIS A 57 24.92 2.50 6.31
C HIS A 57 25.09 3.92 6.82
N GLU A 58 24.05 4.72 6.68
CA GLU A 58 24.06 6.11 7.08
C GLU A 58 22.65 6.63 7.32
N VAL A 59 22.40 7.08 8.55
CA VAL A 59 21.14 7.66 8.98
C VAL A 59 21.43 9.02 9.58
N ASP A 60 20.75 10.07 9.11
CA ASP A 60 20.90 11.44 9.64
C ASP A 60 22.36 11.95 9.63
N GLY A 61 23.12 11.60 8.59
CA GLY A 61 24.55 11.95 8.44
C GLY A 61 25.50 11.12 9.30
N GLN A 62 25.00 10.17 10.09
CA GLN A 62 25.82 9.29 10.92
C GLN A 62 26.14 8.00 10.17
N GLN A 63 27.36 7.92 9.67
CA GLN A 63 27.83 6.78 8.88
C GLN A 63 28.39 5.66 9.78
N GLN A 64 28.06 4.41 9.45
CA GLN A 64 28.59 3.21 10.09
C GLN A 64 29.38 2.38 9.07
N PRO A 65 30.42 1.62 9.47
CA PRO A 65 31.27 0.83 8.58
C PRO A 65 30.60 -0.49 8.15
N ALA A 66 29.38 -0.41 7.64
CA ALA A 66 28.61 -1.53 7.10
C ALA A 66 28.02 -1.12 5.75
N ALA A 67 28.03 -2.01 4.75
CA ALA A 67 27.44 -1.69 3.45
C ALA A 67 25.91 -1.58 3.56
N ALA A 68 25.32 -0.65 2.82
CA ALA A 68 23.88 -0.48 2.76
C ALA A 68 23.28 -1.40 1.68
N GLU A 69 22.25 -2.14 2.06
CA GLU A 69 21.46 -2.99 1.17
C GLU A 69 20.10 -2.38 0.84
N TYR A 70 19.68 -1.37 1.62
CA TYR A 70 18.39 -0.74 1.50
C TYR A 70 18.50 0.78 1.66
N ALA A 71 17.59 1.50 1.00
CA ALA A 71 17.34 2.90 1.25
C ALA A 71 15.90 3.09 1.73
N PHE A 72 15.73 3.91 2.76
CA PHE A 72 14.42 4.44 3.12
C PHE A 72 14.30 5.86 2.61
N THR A 73 13.14 6.21 2.08
CA THR A 73 12.88 7.55 1.55
C THR A 73 11.66 8.16 2.20
N LEU A 74 11.69 9.47 2.41
CA LEU A 74 10.58 10.25 2.95
C LEU A 74 10.12 11.27 1.90
N MET A 75 8.81 11.33 1.69
CA MET A 75 8.20 12.27 0.75
C MET A 75 6.93 12.88 1.36
N LEU A 76 6.83 14.20 1.29
CA LEU A 76 5.59 14.91 1.54
C LEU A 76 4.73 14.95 0.29
N ARG A 77 3.42 14.86 0.48
CA ARG A 77 2.44 15.00 -0.59
C ARG A 77 1.23 15.80 -0.10
N GLY A 78 0.85 16.84 -0.83
CA GLY A 78 -0.34 17.62 -0.55
C GLY A 78 -1.62 16.79 -0.74
N ILE A 79 -2.60 17.00 0.14
CA ILE A 79 -3.92 16.36 0.07
C ILE A 79 -4.86 17.19 -0.81
N CYS A 80 -4.98 18.48 -0.50
CA CYS A 80 -5.91 19.38 -1.18
C CYS A 80 -5.32 20.04 -2.45
N SER A 81 -4.01 19.89 -2.66
CA SER A 81 -3.26 20.54 -3.72
C SER A 81 -2.21 19.61 -4.32
N LYS A 82 -1.97 19.72 -5.63
CA LYS A 82 -1.10 18.82 -6.37
C LYS A 82 0.38 19.22 -6.24
N TRP A 83 0.99 18.90 -5.11
CA TRP A 83 2.44 19.02 -4.90
C TRP A 83 2.98 17.78 -4.18
N LYS A 84 4.26 17.51 -4.40
CA LYS A 84 5.03 16.47 -3.71
C LYS A 84 6.48 16.90 -3.59
N GLN A 85 7.12 16.56 -2.48
CA GLN A 85 8.51 16.92 -2.23
C GLN A 85 9.19 15.75 -1.50
N PRO A 86 10.17 15.07 -2.12
CA PRO A 86 11.10 14.22 -1.40
C PRO A 86 11.87 15.08 -0.39
N ILE A 87 11.89 14.68 0.87
CA ILE A 87 12.45 15.49 1.96
C ILE A 87 13.70 14.85 2.58
N GLY A 88 13.87 13.54 2.46
CA GLY A 88 15.00 12.87 3.10
C GLY A 88 15.10 11.42 2.69
N PHE A 89 16.28 10.86 2.90
CA PHE A 89 16.55 9.44 2.71
C PHE A 89 17.62 8.98 3.70
N SER A 90 17.67 7.67 3.92
CA SER A 90 18.69 7.02 4.73
C SER A 90 19.13 5.73 4.08
N PHE A 91 20.36 5.31 4.37
CA PHE A 91 20.93 4.05 3.90
C PHE A 91 21.06 3.09 5.07
N ILE A 92 20.54 1.86 4.94
CA ILE A 92 20.60 0.88 6.01
C ILE A 92 21.04 -0.49 5.50
N THR A 93 21.72 -1.23 6.36
CA THR A 93 22.30 -2.55 6.06
C THR A 93 21.25 -3.65 6.06
N SER A 94 20.19 -3.52 6.85
CA SER A 94 19.05 -4.45 6.88
C SER A 94 17.77 -3.68 6.68
N SER A 95 16.73 -4.28 6.11
CA SER A 95 15.40 -3.67 5.93
C SER A 95 14.74 -3.18 7.25
N LYS A 96 15.29 -3.57 8.40
CA LYS A 96 14.77 -3.21 9.72
C LYS A 96 14.80 -1.72 10.00
N ILE A 97 13.64 -1.19 10.40
CA ILE A 97 13.49 0.14 10.99
C ILE A 97 13.96 0.08 12.45
N ASP A 98 15.24 0.32 12.66
CA ASP A 98 15.85 0.33 13.99
C ASP A 98 15.53 1.62 14.78
N ASP A 99 16.06 1.70 16.01
CA ASP A 99 15.86 2.84 16.89
C ASP A 99 16.43 4.14 16.32
N GLN A 100 17.53 4.06 15.55
CA GLN A 100 18.17 5.23 14.93
C GLN A 100 17.27 5.80 13.83
N LEU A 101 16.77 4.95 12.94
CA LEU A 101 15.88 5.32 11.86
C LEU A 101 14.53 5.83 12.38
N ARG A 102 13.99 5.17 13.42
CA ARG A 102 12.77 5.64 14.10
C ARG A 102 12.98 7.02 14.71
N ALA A 103 14.09 7.24 15.43
CA ALA A 103 14.38 8.54 16.01
C ALA A 103 14.53 9.64 14.95
N TRP A 104 15.16 9.32 13.80
CA TRP A 104 15.25 10.22 12.66
C TRP A 104 13.88 10.57 12.07
N LEU A 105 13.01 9.58 11.85
CA LEU A 105 11.64 9.80 11.39
C LEU A 105 10.87 10.73 12.34
N ILE A 106 10.89 10.46 13.65
CA ILE A 106 10.19 11.28 14.65
C ILE A 106 10.75 12.71 14.68
N ARG A 107 12.08 12.89 14.64
CA ARG A 107 12.69 14.23 14.58
C ARG A 107 12.27 14.98 13.32
N THR A 108 12.26 14.30 12.17
CA THR A 108 11.85 14.88 10.89
C THR A 108 10.41 15.34 10.94
N VAL A 109 9.50 14.52 11.47
CA VAL A 109 8.09 14.89 11.64
C VAL A 109 7.94 16.09 12.56
N LYS A 110 8.61 16.10 13.73
CA LYS A 110 8.56 17.24 14.66
C LYS A 110 8.99 18.54 13.99
N HIS A 111 10.08 18.51 13.22
CA HIS A 111 10.56 19.69 12.49
C HIS A 111 9.53 20.18 11.47
N LEU A 112 8.92 19.26 10.70
CA LEU A 112 7.89 19.62 9.72
C LEU A 112 6.64 20.25 10.35
N LEU A 113 6.21 19.73 11.51
CA LEU A 113 5.11 20.31 12.28
C LEU A 113 5.47 21.71 12.78
N GLN A 114 6.70 21.93 13.25
CA GLN A 114 7.20 23.24 13.67
C GLN A 114 7.25 24.26 12.52
N LEU A 115 7.58 23.83 11.31
CA LEU A 115 7.50 24.68 10.11
C LEU A 115 6.06 25.10 9.76
N GLY A 116 5.07 24.34 10.25
CA GLY A 116 3.64 24.61 10.08
C GLY A 116 2.94 23.69 9.08
N PHE A 117 3.57 22.60 8.63
CA PHE A 117 2.87 21.58 7.84
C PHE A 117 1.84 20.87 8.70
N ASN A 118 0.68 20.59 8.13
CA ASN A 118 -0.36 19.84 8.80
C ASN A 118 -0.38 18.41 8.27
N ILE A 119 0.46 17.55 8.86
CA ILE A 119 0.60 16.16 8.44
C ILE A 119 -0.60 15.36 8.99
N ARG A 120 -1.51 14.92 8.12
CA ARG A 120 -2.73 14.19 8.53
C ARG A 120 -2.54 12.70 8.62
N ALA A 121 -1.66 12.14 7.80
CA ALA A 121 -1.41 10.72 7.78
C ALA A 121 0.04 10.38 7.45
N PHE A 122 0.49 9.25 8.00
CA PHE A 122 1.71 8.55 7.63
C PHE A 122 1.34 7.34 6.77
N ILE A 123 1.96 7.21 5.60
CA ILE A 123 1.67 6.16 4.63
C ILE A 123 2.92 5.30 4.39
N SER A 124 2.78 3.98 4.50
CA SER A 124 3.85 3.02 4.21
C SER A 124 3.37 1.79 3.43
N ASP A 125 4.30 0.98 2.93
CA ASP A 125 4.00 -0.40 2.49
C ASP A 125 3.75 -1.33 3.71
N LEU A 126 3.44 -2.60 3.44
CA LEU A 126 3.17 -3.70 4.38
C LEU A 126 4.40 -4.58 4.62
N GLY A 127 5.60 -4.07 4.36
CA GLY A 127 6.83 -4.78 4.71
C GLY A 127 6.86 -5.13 6.20
N SER A 128 7.55 -6.21 6.58
CA SER A 128 7.66 -6.65 7.97
C SER A 128 8.14 -5.54 8.91
N ASP A 129 8.99 -4.66 8.39
CA ASP A 129 9.60 -3.57 9.14
C ASP A 129 8.61 -2.42 9.36
N PHE A 130 7.74 -2.13 8.38
CA PHE A 130 6.62 -1.19 8.56
C PHE A 130 5.54 -1.75 9.49
N LEU A 131 5.28 -3.06 9.47
CA LEU A 131 4.38 -3.71 10.44
C LEU A 131 4.96 -3.67 11.87
N ALA A 132 6.28 -3.79 12.02
CA ALA A 132 6.94 -3.62 13.32
C ALA A 132 6.91 -2.17 13.80
N LEU A 133 7.11 -1.21 12.90
CA LEU A 133 6.99 0.22 13.18
C LEU A 133 5.56 0.58 13.62
N SER A 134 4.53 0.15 12.90
CA SER A 134 3.13 0.45 13.23
C SER A 134 2.77 -0.06 14.64
N LYS A 135 3.19 -1.29 15.00
CA LYS A 135 3.04 -1.83 16.35
C LYS A 135 3.76 -1.01 17.41
N THR A 136 4.99 -0.57 17.11
CA THR A 136 5.78 0.28 18.02
C THR A 136 5.12 1.65 18.22
N LEU A 137 4.42 2.17 17.23
CA LEU A 137 3.61 3.39 17.32
C LEU A 137 2.24 3.17 17.97
N GLY A 138 1.93 1.95 18.42
CA GLY A 138 0.66 1.62 19.07
C GLY A 138 -0.53 1.47 18.12
N ILE A 139 -0.28 1.26 16.82
CA ILE A 139 -1.33 1.08 15.82
C ILE A 139 -1.95 -0.31 15.97
N CYS A 140 -3.26 -0.34 16.12
CA CYS A 140 -4.07 -1.56 16.18
C CYS A 140 -5.46 -1.33 15.56
N LYS A 141 -6.31 -2.35 15.58
CA LYS A 141 -7.67 -2.29 15.03
C LYS A 141 -8.52 -1.18 15.68
N GLU A 142 -8.32 -0.95 16.97
CA GLU A 142 -9.06 0.02 17.78
C GLU A 142 -8.45 1.43 17.70
N SER A 143 -7.17 1.53 17.36
CA SER A 143 -6.42 2.79 17.27
C SER A 143 -5.58 2.86 16.01
N SER A 144 -6.10 3.55 14.99
CA SER A 144 -5.46 3.74 13.68
C SER A 144 -4.60 5.01 13.59
N PHE A 145 -4.24 5.61 14.72
CA PHE A 145 -3.46 6.84 14.76
C PHE A 145 -2.43 6.82 15.89
N PHE A 146 -1.45 7.70 15.76
CA PHE A 146 -0.45 7.99 16.77
C PHE A 146 -0.28 9.50 16.89
N GLU A 147 0.31 9.96 18.00
CA GLU A 147 0.48 11.38 18.29
C GLU A 147 1.95 11.74 18.47
N ILE A 148 2.34 12.89 17.91
CA ILE A 148 3.66 13.50 18.13
C ILE A 148 3.42 14.94 18.58
N ASP A 149 3.88 15.29 19.78
CA ASP A 149 3.73 16.62 20.37
C ASP A 149 2.28 17.13 20.36
N GLY A 150 1.32 16.23 20.64
CA GLY A 150 -0.12 16.51 20.64
C GLY A 150 -0.75 16.56 19.25
N HIS A 151 0.03 16.35 18.19
CA HIS A 151 -0.46 16.32 16.81
C HIS A 151 -0.81 14.89 16.39
N LYS A 152 -2.09 14.65 16.11
CA LYS A 152 -2.62 13.35 15.69
C LYS A 152 -2.38 13.08 14.20
N MET A 153 -1.81 11.92 13.90
CA MET A 153 -1.60 11.42 12.54
C MET A 153 -2.15 10.00 12.38
N TYR A 154 -2.95 9.77 11.33
CA TYR A 154 -3.44 8.45 10.99
C TYR A 154 -2.34 7.62 10.32
N TYR A 155 -2.27 6.32 10.62
CA TYR A 155 -1.39 5.39 9.93
C TYR A 155 -2.18 4.67 8.85
N ILE A 156 -1.74 4.75 7.59
CA ILE A 156 -2.42 4.14 6.44
C ILE A 156 -1.42 3.27 5.68
N PHE A 157 -1.81 2.03 5.38
CA PHE A 157 -1.02 1.19 4.49
C PHE A 157 -1.39 1.43 3.03
N ASP A 158 -0.43 1.25 2.12
CA ASP A 158 -0.66 1.44 0.70
C ASP A 158 -1.69 0.44 0.14
N VAL A 159 -2.82 0.97 -0.31
CA VAL A 159 -3.99 0.19 -0.75
C VAL A 159 -3.69 -0.70 -1.97
N PRO A 160 -3.04 -0.20 -3.04
CA PRO A 160 -2.44 -1.01 -4.10
C PRO A 160 -1.65 -2.24 -3.61
N HIS A 161 -0.84 -2.09 -2.56
CA HIS A 161 -0.06 -3.19 -1.99
C HIS A 161 -0.93 -4.17 -1.22
N LEU A 162 -1.91 -3.68 -0.45
CA LEU A 162 -2.95 -4.52 0.18
C LEU A 162 -3.67 -5.41 -0.85
N MET A 163 -4.09 -4.86 -1.99
CA MET A 163 -4.75 -5.64 -3.06
C MET A 163 -3.87 -6.76 -3.60
N LYS A 164 -2.58 -6.48 -3.76
CA LYS A 164 -1.58 -7.47 -4.18
C LYS A 164 -1.47 -8.59 -3.15
N CYS A 165 -1.42 -8.26 -1.86
CA CYS A 165 -1.37 -9.23 -0.76
C CYS A 165 -2.62 -10.10 -0.70
N VAL A 166 -3.82 -9.49 -0.76
CA VAL A 166 -5.10 -10.21 -0.79
C VAL A 166 -5.15 -11.20 -1.96
N ARG A 167 -4.74 -10.78 -3.17
CA ARG A 167 -4.68 -11.66 -4.34
C ARG A 167 -3.69 -12.81 -4.14
N ASN A 168 -2.50 -12.53 -3.61
CA ASN A 168 -1.50 -13.57 -3.38
C ASN A 168 -1.97 -14.59 -2.33
N ASN A 169 -2.70 -14.13 -1.31
CA ASN A 169 -3.31 -15.01 -0.32
C ASN A 169 -4.43 -15.85 -0.94
N LEU A 170 -5.31 -15.29 -1.76
CA LEU A 170 -6.36 -16.06 -2.43
C LEU A 170 -5.79 -17.14 -3.38
N ILE A 171 -4.67 -16.88 -4.04
CA ILE A 171 -3.96 -17.91 -4.86
C ILE A 171 -3.61 -19.13 -4.00
N ASN A 172 -3.11 -18.91 -2.78
CA ASN A 172 -2.56 -19.97 -1.93
C ASN A 172 -3.58 -20.57 -0.95
N TYR A 173 -4.65 -19.85 -0.62
CA TYR A 173 -5.60 -20.15 0.45
C TYR A 173 -7.04 -19.89 0.00
N ASN A 174 -8.00 -20.48 0.72
CA ASN A 174 -9.41 -20.16 0.58
C ASN A 174 -9.82 -19.13 1.63
N PHE A 175 -10.79 -18.29 1.29
CA PHE A 175 -11.39 -17.36 2.24
C PHE A 175 -12.80 -17.82 2.59
N GLU A 176 -13.03 -18.10 3.88
CA GLU A 176 -14.35 -18.44 4.40
C GLU A 176 -14.93 -17.24 5.14
N PHE A 177 -16.16 -16.84 4.82
CA PHE A 177 -16.85 -15.73 5.47
C PHE A 177 -18.36 -15.91 5.33
N ASP A 178 -19.13 -15.63 6.37
CA ASP A 178 -20.61 -15.72 6.36
C ASP A 178 -21.16 -17.06 5.81
N GLY A 179 -20.48 -18.18 6.06
CA GLY A 179 -20.84 -19.50 5.52
C GLY A 179 -20.61 -19.67 4.00
N LYS A 180 -19.91 -18.72 3.39
CA LYS A 180 -19.49 -18.74 1.98
C LYS A 180 -18.00 -19.04 1.88
N ILE A 181 -17.60 -19.54 0.71
CA ILE A 181 -16.20 -19.80 0.37
C ILE A 181 -15.86 -18.99 -0.89
N ALA A 182 -14.75 -18.26 -0.86
CA ALA A 182 -14.10 -17.71 -2.04
C ALA A 182 -12.78 -18.44 -2.28
N GLN A 183 -12.57 -18.86 -3.53
CA GLN A 183 -11.41 -19.66 -3.91
C GLN A 183 -10.88 -19.25 -5.29
N TRP A 184 -9.57 -19.38 -5.48
CA TRP A 184 -8.90 -19.04 -6.75
C TRP A 184 -9.33 -19.94 -7.91
N GLU A 185 -9.69 -21.18 -7.60
CA GLU A 185 -10.08 -22.24 -8.53
C GLU A 185 -11.31 -21.83 -9.35
N ASP A 186 -12.22 -21.03 -8.80
CA ASP A 186 -13.37 -20.49 -9.53
C ASP A 186 -12.95 -19.52 -10.64
N ILE A 187 -11.92 -18.71 -10.37
CA ILE A 187 -11.34 -17.77 -11.34
C ILE A 187 -10.59 -18.54 -12.43
N ILE A 188 -9.86 -19.60 -12.07
CA ILE A 188 -9.19 -20.50 -13.02
C ILE A 188 -10.22 -21.12 -13.96
N LYS A 189 -11.25 -21.78 -13.42
CA LYS A 189 -12.28 -22.46 -14.22
C LYS A 189 -12.97 -21.52 -15.19
N MET A 190 -13.30 -20.30 -14.75
CA MET A 190 -13.87 -19.27 -15.61
C MET A 190 -12.91 -18.87 -16.72
N TYR A 191 -11.65 -18.56 -16.39
CA TYR A 191 -10.64 -18.18 -17.36
C TYR A 191 -10.38 -19.28 -18.40
N GLU A 192 -10.35 -20.55 -17.99
CA GLU A 192 -10.09 -21.68 -18.88
C GLU A 192 -11.18 -21.88 -19.95
N GLN A 193 -12.42 -21.54 -19.64
CA GLN A 193 -13.51 -21.55 -20.61
C GLN A 193 -13.53 -20.27 -21.45
N ASP A 194 -13.32 -19.11 -20.82
CA ASP A 194 -13.31 -17.80 -21.45
C ASP A 194 -12.23 -17.68 -22.52
N GLN A 195 -11.01 -18.13 -22.23
CA GLN A 195 -9.88 -18.01 -23.16
C GLN A 195 -10.05 -18.78 -24.47
N LYS A 196 -10.98 -19.74 -24.53
CA LYS A 196 -11.29 -20.55 -25.73
C LYS A 196 -12.33 -19.90 -26.64
N LYS A 197 -12.96 -18.79 -26.21
CA LYS A 197 -14.00 -18.09 -26.98
C LYS A 197 -13.38 -16.99 -27.82
N ASP A 198 -13.92 -16.78 -29.02
CA ASP A 198 -13.54 -15.64 -29.87
C ASP A 198 -13.92 -14.30 -29.22
N MET A 199 -15.12 -14.25 -28.61
CA MET A 199 -15.59 -13.10 -27.85
C MET A 199 -15.56 -13.43 -26.35
N ARG A 200 -14.53 -12.92 -25.68
CA ARG A 200 -14.24 -13.15 -24.26
C ARG A 200 -15.06 -12.21 -23.37
N SER A 201 -15.59 -12.75 -22.28
CA SER A 201 -16.25 -12.00 -21.20
C SER A 201 -15.24 -11.25 -20.32
N ALA A 202 -14.03 -11.80 -20.15
CA ALA A 202 -12.95 -11.19 -19.36
C ALA A 202 -11.66 -11.00 -20.19
N PRO A 203 -11.68 -10.20 -21.28
CA PRO A 203 -10.60 -10.14 -22.28
C PRO A 203 -9.27 -9.62 -21.74
N ARG A 204 -9.29 -8.90 -20.60
CA ARG A 204 -8.06 -8.37 -19.96
C ARG A 204 -7.29 -9.44 -19.20
N LEU A 205 -7.95 -10.52 -18.78
CA LEU A 205 -7.27 -11.61 -18.11
C LEU A 205 -6.41 -12.37 -19.11
N THR A 206 -5.23 -12.73 -18.64
CA THR A 206 -4.22 -13.49 -19.37
C THR A 206 -3.62 -14.51 -18.42
N ASP A 207 -2.81 -15.43 -18.93
CA ASP A 207 -2.15 -16.44 -18.13
C ASP A 207 -1.31 -15.84 -16.98
N ALA A 208 -0.67 -14.69 -17.22
CA ALA A 208 0.07 -13.95 -16.18
C ALA A 208 -0.80 -13.46 -15.00
N HIS A 209 -2.12 -13.36 -15.17
CA HIS A 209 -3.04 -13.03 -14.08
C HIS A 209 -3.37 -14.25 -13.23
N ILE A 210 -3.55 -15.40 -13.88
CA ILE A 210 -4.08 -16.63 -13.29
C ILE A 210 -2.96 -17.50 -12.71
N HIS A 211 -1.83 -17.58 -13.42
CA HIS A 211 -0.64 -18.34 -13.06
C HIS A 211 0.61 -17.42 -12.95
N PRO A 212 0.60 -16.41 -12.05
CA PRO A 212 1.69 -15.45 -11.96
C PRO A 212 2.98 -16.09 -11.40
N ASN A 213 4.10 -15.86 -12.07
CA ASN A 213 5.43 -16.11 -11.52
C ASN A 213 5.80 -15.09 -10.41
N SER A 214 6.92 -15.28 -9.72
CA SER A 214 7.36 -14.44 -8.59
C SER A 214 7.41 -12.94 -8.93
N PHE A 215 7.88 -12.56 -10.12
CA PHE A 215 7.90 -11.16 -10.54
C PHE A 215 6.51 -10.62 -10.88
N GLN A 216 5.64 -11.45 -11.47
CA GLN A 216 4.26 -11.09 -11.79
C GLN A 216 3.39 -10.97 -10.52
N LYS A 217 3.69 -11.72 -9.47
CA LYS A 217 3.07 -11.55 -8.13
C LYS A 217 3.34 -10.17 -7.52
N GLN A 218 4.39 -9.46 -7.97
CA GLN A 218 4.66 -8.09 -7.53
C GLN A 218 3.89 -7.01 -8.31
N LYS A 219 3.27 -7.35 -9.46
CA LYS A 219 2.57 -6.38 -10.30
C LYS A 219 1.15 -6.10 -9.79
N VAL A 220 0.96 -4.94 -9.15
CA VAL A 220 -0.35 -4.43 -8.69
C VAL A 220 -1.41 -4.50 -9.80
N ARG A 221 -1.07 -4.09 -11.03
CA ARG A 221 -2.00 -4.09 -12.16
C ARG A 221 -2.67 -5.46 -12.38
N LEU A 222 -1.90 -6.55 -12.23
CA LEU A 222 -2.43 -7.89 -12.42
C LEU A 222 -3.40 -8.26 -11.29
N ALA A 223 -3.10 -7.88 -10.05
CA ALA A 223 -3.98 -8.12 -8.92
C ALA A 223 -5.31 -7.38 -9.05
N VAL A 224 -5.26 -6.07 -9.36
CA VAL A 224 -6.45 -5.23 -9.50
C VAL A 224 -7.35 -5.71 -10.64
N GLN A 225 -6.79 -6.16 -11.76
CA GLN A 225 -7.59 -6.64 -12.89
C GLN A 225 -8.31 -7.96 -12.60
N VAL A 226 -7.77 -8.81 -11.73
CA VAL A 226 -8.46 -10.02 -11.27
C VAL A 226 -9.65 -9.64 -10.40
N PHE A 227 -9.50 -8.65 -9.52
CA PHE A 227 -10.58 -8.13 -8.67
C PHE A 227 -11.44 -7.06 -9.36
N SER A 228 -11.74 -7.24 -10.65
CA SER A 228 -12.49 -6.25 -11.42
C SER A 228 -13.95 -6.64 -11.65
N ASN A 229 -14.81 -5.65 -11.82
CA ASN A 229 -16.22 -5.87 -12.15
C ASN A 229 -16.43 -6.68 -13.45
N SER A 230 -15.50 -6.64 -14.41
CA SER A 230 -15.57 -7.51 -15.60
C SER A 230 -15.40 -8.99 -15.27
N VAL A 231 -14.59 -9.31 -14.26
CA VAL A 231 -14.42 -10.70 -13.79
C VAL A 231 -15.65 -11.16 -13.04
N VAL A 232 -16.25 -10.29 -12.22
CA VAL A 232 -17.56 -10.52 -11.59
C VAL A 232 -18.63 -10.84 -12.64
N ALA A 233 -18.73 -10.02 -13.68
CA ALA A 233 -19.70 -10.22 -14.76
C ALA A 233 -19.47 -11.54 -15.51
N ALA A 234 -18.20 -11.90 -15.78
CA ALA A 234 -17.87 -13.16 -16.41
C ALA A 234 -18.29 -14.37 -15.53
N LEU A 235 -17.95 -14.36 -14.24
CA LEU A 235 -18.33 -15.41 -13.30
C LEU A 235 -19.86 -15.59 -13.23
N LYS A 236 -20.62 -14.48 -13.06
CA LYS A 236 -22.09 -14.49 -13.06
C LYS A 236 -22.65 -15.07 -14.36
N ASN A 237 -22.08 -14.72 -15.52
CA ASN A 237 -22.51 -15.24 -16.82
C ASN A 237 -22.32 -16.77 -16.92
N TYR A 238 -21.12 -17.27 -16.63
CA TYR A 238 -20.84 -18.71 -16.72
C TYR A 238 -21.62 -19.56 -15.71
N GLU A 239 -21.89 -19.03 -14.51
CA GLU A 239 -22.78 -19.65 -13.54
C GLU A 239 -24.22 -19.71 -14.05
N SER A 240 -24.76 -18.59 -14.58
CA SER A 240 -26.12 -18.52 -15.08
C SER A 240 -26.39 -19.43 -16.28
N LEU A 241 -25.37 -19.69 -17.10
CA LEU A 241 -25.44 -20.62 -18.23
C LEU A 241 -25.30 -22.10 -17.81
N GLY A 242 -25.16 -22.38 -16.51
CA GLY A 242 -24.91 -23.73 -15.99
C GLY A 242 -23.57 -24.32 -16.44
N SER A 243 -22.67 -23.48 -16.98
CA SER A 243 -21.38 -23.90 -17.54
C SER A 243 -20.31 -24.10 -16.47
N LEU A 244 -20.51 -23.53 -15.27
CA LEU A 244 -19.64 -23.64 -14.12
C LEU A 244 -20.44 -23.83 -12.84
N GLN A 245 -19.97 -24.73 -11.99
CA GLN A 245 -20.32 -24.77 -10.58
C GLN A 245 -19.24 -24.01 -9.81
N LEU A 246 -19.59 -22.81 -9.36
CA LEU A 246 -18.74 -21.94 -8.56
C LEU A 246 -19.05 -22.12 -7.07
N THR A 247 -18.13 -21.69 -6.23
CA THR A 247 -18.46 -21.47 -4.81
C THR A 247 -19.29 -20.21 -4.65
N ASN A 248 -20.16 -20.21 -3.65
CA ASN A 248 -21.13 -19.15 -3.38
C ASN A 248 -20.51 -17.83 -2.88
N GLY A 249 -19.20 -17.78 -2.58
CA GLY A 249 -18.52 -16.61 -2.03
C GLY A 249 -17.61 -15.86 -3.02
N THR A 250 -17.06 -16.52 -4.05
CA THR A 250 -16.07 -15.90 -4.94
C THR A 250 -16.59 -14.62 -5.60
N ILE A 251 -17.81 -14.65 -6.12
CA ILE A 251 -18.43 -13.48 -6.79
C ILE A 251 -18.58 -12.30 -5.82
N ASP A 252 -19.15 -12.55 -4.63
CA ASP A 252 -19.39 -11.52 -3.61
C ASP A 252 -18.08 -10.93 -3.07
N PHE A 253 -17.06 -11.78 -2.88
CA PHE A 253 -15.73 -11.34 -2.47
C PHE A 253 -15.11 -10.41 -3.52
N ILE A 254 -15.05 -10.83 -4.79
CA ILE A 254 -14.44 -10.03 -5.87
C ILE A 254 -15.20 -8.71 -6.08
N GLU A 255 -16.54 -8.73 -6.01
CA GLU A 255 -17.38 -7.53 -6.13
C GLU A 255 -17.11 -6.55 -4.99
N THR A 256 -17.03 -7.05 -3.75
CA THR A 256 -16.70 -6.22 -2.58
C THR A 256 -15.30 -5.63 -2.70
N MET A 257 -14.30 -6.43 -3.10
CA MET A 257 -12.93 -5.95 -3.31
C MET A 257 -12.81 -4.92 -4.44
N ASN A 258 -13.52 -5.11 -5.56
CA ASN A 258 -13.56 -4.13 -6.66
C ASN A 258 -14.05 -2.78 -6.13
N ASN A 259 -15.20 -2.79 -5.47
CA ASN A 259 -15.87 -1.57 -5.02
C ASN A 259 -15.05 -0.87 -3.94
N LEU A 260 -14.46 -1.62 -3.02
CA LEU A 260 -13.58 -1.08 -1.97
C LEU A 260 -12.33 -0.42 -2.58
N PHE A 261 -11.68 -1.07 -3.54
CA PHE A 261 -10.52 -0.50 -4.21
C PHE A 261 -10.88 0.75 -5.02
N ASP A 262 -12.00 0.72 -5.73
CA ASP A 262 -12.52 1.88 -6.48
C ASP A 262 -12.75 3.09 -5.54
N LEU A 263 -13.27 2.86 -4.32
CA LEU A 263 -13.45 3.88 -3.29
C LEU A 263 -12.14 4.44 -2.76
N LEU A 264 -11.24 3.56 -2.33
CA LEU A 264 -9.97 3.92 -1.70
C LEU A 264 -8.93 4.49 -2.69
N ASN A 265 -9.14 4.30 -4.00
CA ASN A 265 -8.29 4.80 -5.07
C ASN A 265 -9.05 5.73 -6.04
N SER A 266 -10.08 6.41 -5.54
CA SER A 266 -10.89 7.35 -6.31
C SER A 266 -10.07 8.58 -6.76
N ASN A 267 -10.26 8.99 -8.01
CA ASN A 267 -9.57 10.15 -8.59
C ASN A 267 -10.43 11.00 -9.54
N ASN A 268 -11.72 10.66 -9.68
CA ASN A 268 -12.62 11.31 -10.62
C ASN A 268 -13.90 11.78 -9.90
N ILE A 269 -14.05 13.09 -9.81
CA ILE A 269 -15.19 13.76 -9.14
C ILE A 269 -16.52 13.43 -9.84
N ASP A 270 -16.50 13.33 -11.17
CA ASP A 270 -17.69 13.19 -12.02
C ASP A 270 -17.93 11.74 -12.46
N SER A 271 -17.35 10.76 -11.74
CA SER A 271 -17.52 9.37 -12.12
C SER A 271 -18.99 8.95 -12.06
N LEU A 272 -19.46 8.22 -13.08
CA LEU A 272 -20.79 7.61 -13.07
C LEU A 272 -20.89 6.46 -12.05
N LYS A 273 -19.76 5.85 -11.67
CA LYS A 273 -19.71 4.81 -10.65
C LYS A 273 -19.68 5.45 -9.27
N PRO A 274 -20.63 5.13 -8.36
CA PRO A 274 -20.69 5.73 -7.02
C PRO A 274 -19.38 5.58 -6.24
N HIS A 275 -18.75 4.41 -6.31
CA HIS A 275 -17.53 4.13 -5.57
C HIS A 275 -16.28 4.78 -6.17
N ASN A 276 -16.27 5.20 -7.44
CA ASN A 276 -15.12 5.90 -8.03
C ASN A 276 -15.08 7.40 -7.68
N LYS A 277 -16.14 7.92 -7.04
CA LYS A 277 -16.19 9.31 -6.59
C LYS A 277 -15.35 9.46 -5.32
N PRO A 278 -14.73 10.64 -5.10
CA PRO A 278 -14.03 10.93 -3.86
C PRO A 278 -14.90 10.63 -2.65
N TYR A 279 -14.27 10.12 -1.60
CA TYR A 279 -14.95 9.86 -0.33
C TYR A 279 -15.50 11.16 0.26
N ARG A 280 -16.79 11.15 0.62
CA ARG A 280 -17.54 12.27 1.18
C ARG A 280 -18.38 11.87 2.40
N GLY A 281 -18.25 10.63 2.87
CA GLY A 281 -19.07 10.11 3.97
C GLY A 281 -20.56 9.98 3.62
N ILE A 282 -20.88 9.72 2.35
CA ILE A 282 -22.27 9.48 1.94
C ILE A 282 -22.69 8.04 2.28
N PRO A 283 -23.99 7.75 2.51
CA PRO A 283 -24.44 6.45 3.00
C PRO A 283 -23.93 5.24 2.20
N VAL A 284 -23.90 5.33 0.86
CA VAL A 284 -23.42 4.26 -0.02
C VAL A 284 -21.92 3.96 0.16
N GLN A 285 -21.12 4.96 0.55
CA GLN A 285 -19.69 4.78 0.84
C GLN A 285 -19.51 4.17 2.23
N GLU A 286 -20.24 4.66 3.24
CA GLU A 286 -20.22 4.10 4.59
C GLU A 286 -20.65 2.64 4.61
N GLU A 287 -21.77 2.30 3.95
CA GLU A 287 -22.27 0.92 3.86
C GLU A 287 -21.24 -0.03 3.22
N LEU A 288 -20.50 0.43 2.21
CA LEU A 288 -19.43 -0.35 1.61
C LEU A 288 -18.26 -0.55 2.59
N LEU A 289 -17.88 0.47 3.35
CA LEU A 289 -16.82 0.37 4.35
C LEU A 289 -17.23 -0.56 5.49
N ASP A 290 -18.48 -0.47 5.96
CA ASP A 290 -19.05 -1.36 6.97
C ASP A 290 -19.08 -2.80 6.46
N LYS A 291 -19.53 -3.02 5.21
CA LYS A 291 -19.51 -4.34 4.56
C LYS A 291 -18.09 -4.90 4.48
N ALA A 292 -17.13 -4.09 4.05
CA ALA A 292 -15.73 -4.51 3.96
C ALA A 292 -15.15 -4.82 5.35
N GLN A 293 -15.45 -4.00 6.36
CA GLN A 293 -14.99 -4.23 7.72
C GLN A 293 -15.60 -5.51 8.32
N HIS A 294 -16.88 -5.76 8.09
CA HIS A 294 -17.55 -7.01 8.46
C HIS A 294 -16.89 -8.21 7.77
N LEU A 295 -16.65 -8.12 6.46
CA LEU A 295 -15.97 -9.16 5.69
C LEU A 295 -14.61 -9.50 6.31
N PHE A 296 -13.72 -8.52 6.45
CA PHE A 296 -12.37 -8.78 6.96
C PHE A 296 -12.33 -9.21 8.43
N ASN A 297 -13.28 -8.77 9.26
CA ASN A 297 -13.34 -9.17 10.66
C ASN A 297 -13.80 -10.63 10.86
N ASN A 298 -14.63 -11.13 9.94
CA ASN A 298 -15.21 -12.47 10.06
C ASN A 298 -14.62 -13.47 9.05
N MET A 299 -13.71 -13.02 8.19
CA MET A 299 -13.04 -13.85 7.21
C MET A 299 -11.99 -14.73 7.88
N ARG A 300 -12.07 -16.03 7.60
CA ARG A 300 -11.07 -17.03 7.96
C ARG A 300 -10.29 -17.43 6.73
N VAL A 301 -8.98 -17.56 6.88
CA VAL A 301 -8.07 -17.95 5.80
C VAL A 301 -7.70 -19.41 5.99
N ILE A 302 -8.11 -20.26 5.04
CA ILE A 302 -8.03 -21.71 5.15
C ILE A 302 -6.99 -22.26 4.18
N ASN A 303 -6.09 -23.11 4.68
CA ASN A 303 -5.11 -23.79 3.86
C ASN A 303 -5.77 -24.86 2.98
N LYS A 304 -5.54 -24.76 1.66
CA LYS A 304 -6.15 -25.63 0.65
C LYS A 304 -5.79 -27.11 0.80
N ASN A 305 -4.61 -27.42 1.37
CA ASN A 305 -4.08 -28.78 1.42
C ASN A 305 -4.59 -29.56 2.63
N ASN A 306 -4.75 -28.89 3.78
CA ASN A 306 -5.02 -29.56 5.06
C ASN A 306 -6.23 -28.99 5.80
N GLY A 307 -6.89 -27.96 5.28
CA GLY A 307 -8.10 -27.36 5.87
C GLY A 307 -7.85 -26.59 7.17
N HIS A 308 -6.59 -26.39 7.57
CA HIS A 308 -6.28 -25.64 8.79
C HIS A 308 -6.52 -24.15 8.60
N ASP A 309 -7.06 -23.52 9.65
CA ASP A 309 -7.21 -22.08 9.76
C ASP A 309 -5.84 -21.44 10.04
N VAL A 310 -5.41 -20.59 9.12
CA VAL A 310 -4.13 -19.89 9.17
C VAL A 310 -4.31 -18.38 9.28
N THR A 311 -5.51 -17.89 9.63
CA THR A 311 -5.84 -16.44 9.66
C THR A 311 -4.81 -15.63 10.44
N ASN A 312 -4.40 -16.11 11.61
CA ASN A 312 -3.42 -15.44 12.48
C ASN A 312 -1.95 -15.62 12.04
N MET A 313 -1.69 -16.47 11.05
CA MET A 313 -0.35 -16.69 10.48
C MET A 313 -0.12 -15.89 9.21
N MET A 314 -1.16 -15.22 8.71
CA MET A 314 -1.04 -14.36 7.53
C MET A 314 -0.38 -13.06 7.96
N ASN A 315 0.84 -12.83 7.46
CA ASN A 315 1.45 -11.51 7.47
C ASN A 315 0.66 -10.64 6.47
N VAL A 316 -0.43 -10.04 6.94
CA VAL A 316 -1.08 -8.92 6.26
C VAL A 316 -0.62 -7.66 6.97
#